data_AF-A0A7W0ZEQ2-F1
#
_entry.id   AF-A0A7W0ZEQ2-F1
#
_cell.length_a   1.000
_cell.length_b   1.000
_cell.length_c   1.000
_cell.angle_alpha   90.00
_cell.angle_beta   90.00
_cell.angle_gamma   90.00
#
_symmetry.space_group_name_H-M   'P 1'
#
loop_
_entity.id
_entity.type
_entity.pdbx_description
1 polymer ?
#
loop_
_entity_poly.entity_id
_entity_poly.type
_entity_poly.pdbx_seq_one_letter_code
_entity_poly.pdbx_strand_id
1 'polypeptide(L)'
;VKAVGWNRVVVGQGGRTLRLVYVGGIAPCYVLDHVATTLDRRAVTVTLYEGSDPAHPNAVCPEIAQLKGVDVKLPVPLGARRVIDGATSAR
;
A
#
# COMPACT_ATOMS: atom_id res chain seq x y z
N VAL A 1 4.59 10.35 8.19
CA VAL A 1 4.20 9.21 7.32
C VAL A 1 5.25 9.02 6.24
N LYS A 2 5.51 7.79 5.80
CA LYS A 2 6.50 7.47 4.75
C LYS A 2 5.88 6.54 3.71
N ALA A 3 6.29 6.69 2.44
CA ALA A 3 5.89 5.73 1.40
C ALA A 3 6.59 4.39 1.62
N VAL A 4 5.88 3.28 1.44
CA VAL A 4 6.42 1.92 1.49
C VAL A 4 6.14 1.21 0.17
N GLY A 5 7.19 0.61 -0.40
CA GLY A 5 7.06 -0.20 -1.60
C GLY A 5 6.35 -1.51 -1.31
N TRP A 6 5.66 -2.04 -2.31
CA TRP A 6 5.00 -3.34 -2.22
C TRP A 6 5.70 -4.37 -3.10
N ASN A 7 5.74 -5.59 -2.61
CA ASN A 7 6.50 -6.70 -3.22
C ASN A 7 5.66 -7.45 -4.27
N ARG A 8 4.34 -7.46 -4.11
CA ARG A 8 3.41 -8.19 -4.98
C ARG A 8 2.06 -7.50 -5.03
N VAL A 9 1.46 -7.53 -6.21
CA VAL A 9 0.04 -7.22 -6.42
C VAL A 9 -0.68 -8.45 -6.93
N VAL A 10 -1.87 -8.73 -6.38
CA VAL A 10 -2.82 -9.70 -6.93
C VAL A 10 -4.10 -8.97 -7.32
N VAL A 11 -4.55 -9.20 -8.55
CA VAL A 11 -5.79 -8.62 -9.06
C VAL A 11 -6.95 -9.55 -8.71
N GLY A 12 -7.92 -9.03 -7.97
CA GLY A 12 -9.12 -9.78 -7.59
C GLY A 12 -10.06 -10.04 -8.77
N GLN A 13 -11.01 -10.95 -8.55
CA GLN A 13 -12.05 -11.29 -9.53
C GLN A 13 -12.81 -10.04 -10.00
N GLY A 14 -13.03 -9.92 -11.31
CA GLY A 14 -13.64 -8.74 -11.93
C GLY A 14 -12.75 -7.51 -12.00
N GLY A 15 -11.48 -7.59 -11.60
CA GLY A 15 -10.48 -6.53 -11.80
C GLY A 15 -10.70 -5.26 -10.99
N ARG A 16 -11.59 -5.26 -9.99
CA ARG A 16 -11.94 -4.08 -9.18
C ARG A 16 -11.24 -4.01 -7.82
N THR A 17 -10.45 -5.02 -7.47
CA THR A 17 -9.70 -5.05 -6.22
C THR A 17 -8.25 -5.40 -6.49
N LEU A 18 -7.33 -4.64 -5.90
CA LEU A 18 -5.91 -4.92 -5.89
C LEU A 18 -5.51 -5.30 -4.46
N ARG A 19 -5.05 -6.54 -4.27
CA ARG A 19 -4.42 -7.00 -3.02
C ARG A 19 -2.93 -6.67 -3.12
N LEU A 20 -2.48 -5.67 -2.40
CA LEU A 20 -1.07 -5.30 -2.31
C LEU A 20 -0.45 -5.98 -1.11
N VAL A 21 0.65 -6.70 -1.33
CA VAL A 21 1.44 -7.37 -0.29
C VAL A 21 2.76 -6.65 -0.15
N TYR A 22 3.10 -6.25 1.07
CA TYR A 22 4.28 -5.45 1.37
C TYR A 22 4.89 -5.87 2.70
N VAL A 23 6.19 -5.60 2.86
CA VAL A 23 6.89 -5.74 4.13
C VAL A 23 6.94 -4.37 4.79
N GLY A 24 6.40 -4.27 6.00
CA GLY A 24 6.38 -3.03 6.79
C GLY A 24 6.79 -3.30 8.24
N GLY A 25 6.87 -2.25 9.06
CA GLY A 25 7.13 -2.41 10.50
C GLY A 25 5.92 -2.95 11.26
N ILE A 26 5.93 -2.99 12.59
CA ILE A 26 4.77 -3.45 13.36
C ILE A 26 4.03 -2.31 14.07
N ALA A 27 2.73 -2.52 14.32
CA ALA A 27 1.92 -1.62 15.12
C ALA A 27 2.44 -1.56 16.58
N PRO A 28 2.27 -0.42 17.27
CA PRO A 28 1.59 0.80 16.81
C PRO A 28 2.51 1.75 16.01
N CYS A 29 3.81 1.50 15.97
CA CYS A 29 4.77 2.44 15.38
C CYS A 29 4.69 2.53 13.86
N TYR A 30 4.29 1.44 13.21
CA TYR A 30 4.14 1.34 11.76
C TYR A 30 2.80 0.68 11.41
N VAL A 31 1.76 1.50 11.31
CA VAL A 31 0.43 1.14 10.80
C VAL A 31 0.25 1.66 9.39
N LEU A 32 -0.69 1.09 8.63
CA LEU A 32 -1.12 1.67 7.37
C LEU A 32 -1.88 2.96 7.67
N ASP A 33 -1.32 4.09 7.25
CA ASP A 33 -1.90 5.41 7.45
C ASP A 33 -2.93 5.72 6.36
N HIS A 34 -2.50 5.66 5.09
CA HIS A 34 -3.39 5.81 3.94
C HIS A 34 -2.82 5.16 2.68
N VAL A 35 -3.66 5.12 1.64
CA VAL A 35 -3.31 4.64 0.31
C VAL A 35 -3.64 5.73 -0.70
N ALA A 36 -2.63 6.18 -1.45
CA ALA A 36 -2.83 7.09 -2.58
C ALA A 36 -2.95 6.28 -3.88
N THR A 37 -3.90 6.65 -4.73
CA THR A 37 -4.12 6.00 -6.03
C THR A 37 -4.23 7.04 -7.13
N THR A 38 -3.43 6.89 -8.20
CA THR A 38 -3.54 7.68 -9.42
C THR A 38 -4.01 6.78 -10.55
N LEU A 39 -5.07 7.20 -11.24
CA LEU A 39 -5.71 6.42 -12.30
C LEU A 39 -5.44 7.07 -13.66
N ASP A 40 -4.65 6.39 -14.48
CA ASP A 40 -4.35 6.80 -15.84
C ASP A 40 -4.95 5.83 -16.87
N ARG A 41 -4.94 6.24 -18.13
CA ARG A 41 -5.41 5.41 -19.25
C ARG A 41 -4.60 4.11 -19.40
N ARG A 42 -3.32 4.11 -19.01
CA ARG A 42 -2.38 2.98 -19.19
C ARG A 42 -1.94 2.33 -17.89
N ALA A 43 -2.15 2.99 -16.75
CA ALA A 43 -1.63 2.54 -15.48
C ALA A 43 -2.55 2.93 -14.32
N VAL A 44 -2.41 2.19 -13.24
CA VAL A 44 -2.91 2.53 -11.92
C VAL A 44 -1.68 2.55 -11.00
N THR A 45 -1.32 3.73 -10.52
CA THR A 45 -0.22 3.87 -9.56
C THR A 45 -0.81 3.83 -8.16
N VAL A 46 -0.30 2.93 -7.32
CA VAL A 46 -0.74 2.81 -5.93
C VAL A 46 0.46 2.99 -5.01
N THR A 47 0.36 3.94 -4.10
CA THR A 47 1.37 4.23 -3.07
C THR A 47 0.79 3.94 -1.70
N LEU A 48 1.46 3.08 -0.93
CA LEU A 48 1.12 2.80 0.45
C LEU A 48 1.92 3.74 1.36
N TYR A 49 1.27 4.30 2.39
CA TYR A 49 1.95 5.11 3.39
C TYR A 49 1.82 4.50 4.78
N GLU A 50 2.95 4.35 5.46
CA GLU A 50 2.98 3.96 6.86
C GLU A 50 3.21 5.17 7.78
N GLY A 51 2.56 5.13 8.93
CA GLY A 51 2.67 6.11 10.01
C GLY A 51 2.55 5.43 11.36
N SER A 52 2.56 6.22 12.41
CA SER A 52 2.40 5.74 13.79
C SER A 52 0.98 5.98 14.27
N ASP A 53 0.44 5.05 15.07
CA ASP A 53 -0.89 5.17 15.63
C ASP A 53 -0.93 6.28 16.71
N PRO A 54 -1.70 7.35 16.50
CA PRO A 54 -1.76 8.48 17.44
C PRO A 54 -2.36 8.11 18.81
N ALA A 55 -3.07 6.99 18.93
CA ALA A 55 -3.56 6.50 20.22
C ALA A 55 -2.44 5.99 21.14
N HIS A 56 -1.22 5.78 20.60
CA HIS A 56 -0.09 5.19 21.29
C HIS A 56 1.21 6.01 21.11
N PRO A 57 1.23 7.30 21.52
CA PRO A 57 2.33 8.22 21.18
C PRO A 57 3.68 7.88 21.82
N ASN A 58 3.68 7.09 22.90
CA ASN A 58 4.88 6.72 23.67
C ASN A 58 5.16 5.21 23.61
N ALA A 59 4.66 4.52 22.58
CA ALA A 59 4.88 3.08 22.44
C ALA A 59 6.36 2.76 22.18
N VAL A 60 6.78 1.59 22.66
CA VAL A 60 8.07 1.01 22.29
C VAL A 60 7.99 0.54 20.84
N CYS A 61 8.96 0.95 20.02
CA CYS A 61 9.04 0.63 18.59
C CYS A 61 10.13 -0.41 18.33
N PRO A 62 9.81 -1.71 18.38
CA PRO A 62 10.75 -2.74 17.97
C PRO A 62 10.96 -2.70 16.46
N GLU A 63 12.22 -2.82 16.04
CA GLU A 63 12.63 -2.85 14.63
C GLU A 63 12.46 -4.27 14.05
N ILE A 64 11.20 -4.68 13.91
CA ILE A 64 10.80 -5.98 13.33
C ILE A 64 9.93 -5.73 12.10
N ALA A 65 10.13 -6.55 11.07
CA ALA A 65 9.36 -6.51 9.85
C ALA A 65 8.22 -7.54 9.84
N GLN A 66 7.06 -7.15 9.32
CA GLN A 66 5.90 -8.01 9.14
C GLN A 66 5.46 -7.99 7.67
N LEU A 67 5.13 -9.17 7.14
CA LEU A 67 4.45 -9.28 5.86
C LEU A 67 2.98 -8.91 6.04
N LYS A 68 2.55 -7.85 5.35
CA LYS A 68 1.20 -7.29 5.43
C LYS A 68 0.50 -7.37 4.09
N GLY A 69 -0.81 -7.18 4.09
CA GLY A 69 -1.54 -6.97 2.86
C GLY A 69 -2.76 -6.08 3.02
N VAL A 70 -3.00 -5.24 2.02
CA VAL A 70 -4.12 -4.30 1.95
C VAL A 70 -4.89 -4.48 0.64
N ASP A 71 -6.21 -4.33 0.73
CA ASP A 71 -7.11 -4.41 -0.42
C ASP A 71 -7.49 -3.00 -0.85
N VAL A 72 -7.14 -2.65 -2.09
CA VAL A 72 -7.46 -1.36 -2.70
C VAL A 72 -8.57 -1.56 -3.71
N LYS A 73 -9.69 -0.84 -3.52
CA LYS A 73 -10.82 -0.89 -4.46
C LYS A 73 -10.61 0.13 -5.57
N LEU A 74 -10.75 -0.32 -6.82
CA LEU A 74 -10.74 0.54 -8.00
C LEU A 74 -12.17 0.95 -8.36
N PRO A 75 -12.40 2.22 -8.73
CA PRO A 75 -13.73 2.68 -9.15
C PRO A 75 -14.18 2.04 -10.48
N VAL A 76 -13.22 1.61 -11.31
CA VAL A 76 -13.45 0.91 -12.58
C VAL A 76 -12.48 -0.28 -12.71
N PRO A 77 -12.89 -1.39 -13.37
CA PRO A 77 -12.05 -2.57 -13.54
C PRO A 77 -10.69 -2.25 -14.17
N LEU A 78 -9.61 -2.89 -13.68
CA LEU A 78 -8.23 -2.64 -14.11
C LEU A 78 -8.05 -2.74 -15.65
N GLY A 79 -8.67 -3.75 -16.28
CA GLY A 79 -8.52 -3.99 -17.72
C GLY A 79 -7.06 -4.28 -18.08
N ALA A 80 -6.58 -3.70 -19.18
CA ALA A 80 -5.20 -3.85 -19.65
C ALA A 80 -4.19 -2.89 -18.96
N ARG A 81 -4.63 -2.09 -17.97
CA ARG A 81 -3.76 -1.14 -17.29
C ARG A 81 -2.76 -1.87 -16.40
N ARG A 82 -1.53 -1.38 -16.38
CA ARG A 82 -0.48 -1.87 -15.47
C ARG A 82 -0.71 -1.34 -14.07
N VAL A 83 -0.31 -2.09 -13.04
CA VAL A 83 -0.24 -1.58 -11.67
C VAL A 83 1.20 -1.18 -11.39
N ILE A 84 1.41 0.05 -10.93
CA ILE A 84 2.74 0.63 -10.67
C ILE A 84 2.88 0.93 -9.19
N ASP A 85 4.03 0.56 -8.62
CA ASP A 85 4.37 0.91 -7.25
C ASP A 85 4.82 2.37 -7.19
N GLY A 86 3.97 3.21 -6.60
CA GLY A 86 4.22 4.63 -6.51
C GLY A 86 5.33 5.02 -5.53
N ALA A 87 5.76 4.12 -4.63
CA ALA A 87 6.89 4.37 -3.74
C ALA A 87 8.24 4.18 -4.45
N THR A 88 8.27 3.37 -5.52
CA THR A 88 9.50 3.12 -6.30
C THR A 88 9.58 3.98 -7.56
N SER A 89 8.44 4.43 -8.10
CA SER A 89 8.40 5.33 -9.27
C SER A 89 8.76 6.78 -8.96
N ALA A 90 8.99 7.13 -7.69
CA ALA A 90 9.41 8.46 -7.25
C ALA A 90 10.95 8.63 -7.16
N ARG A 91 11.72 7.67 -7.71
CA ARG A 91 13.18 7.74 -7.83
C ARG A 91 13.62 8.15 -9.22
#